data_AF-A0A349B6W7-F1
#
_entry.id   AF-A0A349B6W7-F1
#
_cell.length_a   1.000
_cell.length_b   1.000
_cell.length_c   1.000
_cell.angle_alpha   90.00
_cell.angle_beta   90.00
_cell.angle_gamma   90.00
#
_symmetry.space_group_name_H-M   'P 1'
#
loop_
_entity.id
_entity.type
_entity.pdbx_description
1 polymer ?
#
loop_
_entity_poly.entity_id
_entity_poly.type
_entity_poly.pdbx_seq_one_letter_code
_entity_poly.pdbx_strand_id
1 'polypeptide(L)' 'MIARTGPADAVDTIVGFARTLRAAGVHATPARVQALIDALAVLDPTDRAHLYWAGRTSLCASHDDVA' A
#
# COMPACT_ATOMS: atom_id res chain seq x y z
N MET A 1 -18.70 -12.30 -12.29
CA MET A 1 -17.68 -11.28 -12.61
C MET A 1 -18.20 -9.94 -12.11
N ILE A 2 -18.00 -9.67 -10.82
CA ILE A 2 -18.56 -8.47 -10.19
C ILE A 2 -17.66 -7.29 -10.57
N ALA A 3 -18.15 -6.45 -11.47
CA ALA A 3 -17.56 -5.14 -11.71
C ALA A 3 -17.77 -4.30 -10.45
N ARG A 4 -16.69 -3.95 -9.75
CA ARG A 4 -16.72 -3.08 -8.58
C ARG A 4 -16.70 -1.63 -9.06
N THR A 5 -17.88 -0.99 -9.06
CA THR A 5 -18.07 0.35 -9.60
C THR A 5 -17.71 1.40 -8.54
N GLY A 6 -16.62 2.15 -8.76
CA GLY A 6 -16.22 3.32 -7.98
C GLY A 6 -14.89 3.93 -8.46
N PRO A 7 -14.60 5.22 -8.19
CA PRO A 7 -13.35 5.88 -8.62
C PRO A 7 -12.17 5.05 -8.11
N ALA A 8 -11.30 4.61 -9.04
CA ALA A 8 -10.22 3.62 -8.87
C ALA A 8 -10.29 2.78 -7.60
N ASP A 9 -10.62 1.50 -7.73
CA ASP A 9 -10.53 0.50 -6.67
C ASP A 9 -9.29 0.76 -5.79
N ALA A 10 -9.49 0.95 -4.47
CA ALA A 10 -8.40 1.25 -3.55
C ALA A 10 -7.28 0.21 -3.64
N VAL A 11 -7.62 -1.06 -3.87
CA VAL A 11 -6.63 -2.12 -4.08
C VAL A 11 -5.85 -1.89 -5.36
N ASP A 12 -6.51 -1.57 -6.47
CA ASP A 12 -5.82 -1.26 -7.74
C ASP A 12 -4.91 -0.03 -7.59
N THR A 13 -5.36 0.97 -6.85
CA THR A 13 -4.58 2.19 -6.55
C THR A 13 -3.32 1.82 -5.76
N ILE A 14 -3.45 1.02 -4.70
CA ILE A 14 -2.31 0.57 -3.87
C ILE A 14 -1.35 -0.32 -4.70
N VAL A 15 -1.87 -1.21 -5.53
CA VAL A 15 -1.03 -2.06 -6.41
C VAL A 15 -0.31 -1.21 -7.45
N GLY A 16 -0.98 -0.21 -8.04
CA GLY A 16 -0.38 0.75 -8.97
C GLY A 16 0.71 1.61 -8.32
N PHE A 17 0.46 2.09 -7.11
CA PHE A 17 1.47 2.78 -6.31
C PHE A 17 2.68 1.88 -6.03
N ALA A 18 2.47 0.63 -5.60
CA ALA A 18 3.55 -0.31 -5.35
C ALA A 18 4.36 -0.64 -6.62
N ARG A 19 3.73 -0.67 -7.80
CA ARG A 19 4.44 -0.78 -9.09
C ARG A 19 5.35 0.42 -9.33
N THR A 20 4.84 1.62 -9.06
CA THR A 20 5.60 2.88 -9.20
C THR A 20 6.81 2.90 -8.25
N LEU A 21 6.63 2.48 -6.99
CA LEU A 21 7.70 2.36 -6.02
C LEU A 21 8.80 1.38 -6.48
N ARG A 22 8.41 0.20 -6.99
CA ARG A 22 9.37 -0.77 -7.52
C ARG A 22 10.15 -0.23 -8.72
N ALA A 23 9.48 0.50 -9.62
CA ALA A 23 10.15 1.15 -10.74
C ALA A 23 11.17 2.20 -10.28
N ALA A 24 10.97 2.80 -9.10
CA ALA A 24 11.91 3.71 -8.45
C ALA A 24 12.99 3.00 -7.60
N GLY A 25 13.03 1.67 -7.58
CA GLY A 25 14.01 0.89 -6.82
C GLY A 25 13.62 0.55 -5.38
N VAL A 26 12.42 0.93 -4.94
CA VAL A 26 11.93 0.59 -3.59
C VAL A 26 11.49 -0.88 -3.54
N HIS A 27 11.93 -1.62 -2.52
CA HIS A 27 11.60 -3.02 -2.30
C HIS A 27 10.17 -3.26 -1.78
N ALA A 28 9.16 -2.77 -2.48
CA ALA A 28 7.76 -3.02 -2.16
C ALA A 28 7.33 -4.45 -2.58
N THR A 29 7.80 -5.50 -1.91
CA THR A 29 7.47 -6.89 -2.28
C THR A 29 5.96 -7.17 -2.25
N PRO A 30 5.44 -8.19 -2.97
CA PRO A 30 4.02 -8.55 -2.90
C PRO A 30 3.52 -8.80 -1.47
N ALA A 31 4.33 -9.42 -0.62
CA ALA A 31 3.99 -9.64 0.79
C ALA A 31 3.84 -8.33 1.58
N ARG A 32 4.72 -7.35 1.35
CA ARG A 32 4.62 -6.01 1.98
C ARG A 32 3.38 -5.25 1.49
N VAL A 33 3.01 -5.41 0.22
CA VAL A 33 1.78 -4.81 -0.33
C VAL A 33 0.53 -5.47 0.25
N GLN A 34 0.53 -6.79 0.42
CA GLN A 34 -0.58 -7.49 1.06
C GLN A 34 -0.75 -7.02 2.52
N ALA A 35 0.35 -6.89 3.28
CA ALA A 35 0.31 -6.36 4.64
C ALA A 35 -0.29 -4.94 4.71
N LEU A 36 0.03 -4.07 3.74
CA LEU A 36 -0.58 -2.74 3.63
C LEU A 36 -2.09 -2.84 3.36
N ILE A 37 -2.52 -3.70 2.44
CA ILE A 37 -3.95 -3.89 2.14
C ILE A 37 -4.69 -4.41 3.37
N ASP A 38 -4.11 -5.37 4.09
CA ASP A 38 -4.70 -5.93 5.31
C ASP A 38 -4.80 -4.87 6.41
N ALA A 39 -3.78 -4.02 6.58
CA ALA A 39 -3.82 -2.90 7.51
C ALA A 39 -4.92 -1.88 7.15
N LEU A 40 -5.08 -1.56 5.87
CA LEU A 40 -6.12 -0.64 5.37
C LEU A 40 -7.52 -1.27 5.30
N ALA A 41 -7.64 -2.58 5.50
CA ALA A 41 -8.95 -3.20 5.74
C ALA A 41 -9.44 -2.97 7.17
N VAL A 42 -8.52 -2.71 8.11
CA VAL A 42 -8.80 -2.41 9.52
C VAL A 42 -8.84 -0.91 9.79
N LEU A 43 -8.00 -0.14 9.10
CA LEU A 43 -7.91 1.31 9.20
C LEU A 43 -8.75 2.00 8.12
N ASP A 44 -9.05 3.29 8.29
CA ASP A 44 -9.73 4.08 7.26
C ASP A 44 -8.73 4.51 6.16
N PRO A 45 -8.83 3.99 4.91
CA PRO A 45 -7.94 4.36 3.81
C PRO A 45 -8.19 5.75 3.24
N THR A 46 -9.24 6.45 3.66
CA THR A 46 -9.50 7.85 3.27
C THR A 46 -8.84 8.86 4.22
N ASP A 47 -8.42 8.39 5.40
CA ASP A 47 -7.62 9.18 6.35
C ASP A 47 -6.12 9.12 5.97
N ARG A 48 -5.53 10.30 5.78
CA ARG A 48 -4.10 10.44 5.42
C ARG A 48 -3.15 9.89 6.49
N ALA A 49 -3.47 10.04 7.76
CA ALA A 49 -2.65 9.53 8.85
C ALA A 49 -2.63 8.00 8.85
N HIS A 50 -3.80 7.37 8.68
CA HIS A 50 -3.90 5.92 8.57
C HIS A 50 -3.12 5.38 7.35
N LEU A 51 -3.31 5.97 6.17
CA LEU A 51 -2.55 5.60 4.97
C LEU A 51 -1.04 5.72 5.18
N TYR A 52 -0.58 6.84 5.74
CA TYR A 52 0.84 7.10 5.92
C TYR A 52 1.49 6.13 6.90
N TRP A 53 0.85 5.87 8.03
CA TRP A 53 1.39 4.96 9.03
C TRP A 53 1.32 3.50 8.58
N ALA A 54 0.21 3.06 7.98
CA ALA A 54 0.11 1.72 7.40
C ALA A 54 1.15 1.49 6.29
N GLY A 55 1.34 2.50 5.42
CA GLY A 55 2.34 2.48 4.38
C GLY A 55 3.76 2.35 4.94
N ARG A 56 4.13 3.16 5.93
CA ARG A 56 5.46 3.09 6.55
C ARG A 56 5.71 1.76 7.24
N THR A 57 4.77 1.27 8.05
CA THR A 57 4.99 0.03 8.82
C THR A 57 4.98 -1.22 7.93
N SER A 58 4.35 -1.17 6.75
CA SER A 58 4.29 -2.30 5.83
C SER A 58 5.39 -2.26 4.75
N LEU A 59 5.67 -1.09 4.18
CA LEU A 59 6.59 -0.93 3.05
C LEU A 59 8.01 -0.59 3.49
N CYS A 60 8.17 0.10 4.62
CA CYS A 60 9.45 0.51 5.21
C CYS A 60 9.66 -0.17 6.58
N ALA A 61 9.46 -1.48 6.64
CA ALA A 61 9.48 -2.24 7.89
C ALA A 61 10.91 -2.57 8.38
N SER A 62 11.93 -2.41 7.54
CA SER A 62 13.33 -2.66 7.89
C SER A 62 14.13 -1.37 8.00
N HIS A 63 15.18 -1.40 8.83
CA HIS A 63 16.10 -0.28 9.02
C HIS A 63 16.69 0.23 7.69
N ASP A 64 17.03 -0.69 6.79
CA ASP A 64 17.59 -0.38 5.47
C ASP A 64 16.62 0.41 4.56
N ASP A 65 15.33 0.47 4.90
CA ASP A 65 14.34 1.24 4.13
C ASP A 65 14.29 2.73 4.54
N VAL A 66 14.93 3.13 5.64
CA VAL A 66 14.83 4.49 6.24
C VAL A 66 16.16 5.14 6.63
N ALA A 67 17.26 4.39 6.57
CA ALA A 67 18.60 4.88 6.87
C ALA A 67 19.10 5.89 5.82
#